data_AF-A0A7S0MB76-F1
#
_entry.id   AF-A0A7S0MB76-F1
#
_cell.length_a   1.000
_cell.length_b   1.000
_cell.length_c   1.000
_cell.angle_alpha   90.00
_cell.angle_beta   90.00
_cell.angle_gamma   90.00
#
_symmetry.space_group_name_H-M   'P 1'
#
loop_
_entity.id
_entity.type
_entity.pdbx_description
1 polymer ?
#
loop_
_entity_poly.entity_id
_entity_poly.type
_entity_poly.pdbx_seq_one_letter_code
_entity_poly.pdbx_strand_id
1 'polypeptide(L)'
;TTPMVARALARNDTAEASRLVAQGIWLSTAVGCTLGTFMLTNADAILRVMGANAEIWPHARTFLLIRSLAAPAELWLLVAKGASYGHQNTKAPLAAVTIGSLLHLVLDVVLISMLRMDLAGAALAVVLSQYTAALFLLTFLVRDGILRLSDLWRLPDVSKIVTYLTAGRHLLVRTLSMQGFYTVMTGYGARMGTSVIAAHAIARQCASLESLV
;
A
#
# COMPACT_ATOMS: atom_id res chain seq x y z
N THR A 1 9.88 0.75 -9.80
CA THR A 1 10.44 -0.61 -9.62
C THR A 1 10.19 -1.48 -10.86
N THR A 2 8.94 -1.70 -11.29
CA THR A 2 8.57 -2.58 -12.41
C THR A 2 9.39 -2.41 -13.70
N PRO A 3 9.48 -1.22 -14.34
CA PRO A 3 10.22 -1.08 -15.60
C PRO A 3 11.74 -1.16 -15.44
N MET A 4 12.27 -1.00 -14.23
CA MET A 4 13.71 -1.12 -13.96
C MET A 4 14.07 -2.60 -13.75
N VAL A 5 13.27 -3.32 -12.96
CA VAL A 5 13.40 -4.76 -12.75
C VAL A 5 13.21 -5.52 -14.07
N ALA A 6 12.19 -5.20 -14.86
CA ALA A 6 11.97 -5.80 -16.17
C ALA A 6 13.17 -5.61 -17.11
N ARG A 7 13.78 -4.40 -17.13
CA ARG A 7 14.97 -4.12 -17.94
C ARG A 7 16.22 -4.85 -17.47
N ALA A 8 16.40 -5.02 -16.16
CA ALA A 8 17.51 -5.80 -15.60
C ALA A 8 17.36 -7.28 -15.94
N LEU A 9 16.15 -7.84 -15.76
CA LEU A 9 15.84 -9.22 -16.08
C LEU A 9 15.91 -9.50 -17.60
N ALA A 10 15.49 -8.57 -18.45
CA ALA A 10 15.65 -8.68 -19.91
C ALA A 10 17.14 -8.76 -20.35
N ARG A 11 18.07 -8.27 -19.52
CA ARG A 11 19.52 -8.40 -19.73
C ARG A 11 20.13 -9.61 -19.01
N ASN A 12 19.31 -10.50 -18.45
CA ASN A 12 19.71 -11.62 -17.60
C ASN A 12 20.54 -11.23 -16.36
N ASP A 13 20.46 -9.97 -15.92
CA ASP A 13 21.20 -9.49 -14.75
C ASP A 13 20.32 -9.55 -13.49
N THR A 14 20.24 -10.75 -12.92
CA THR A 14 19.50 -11.01 -11.68
C THR A 14 20.12 -10.31 -10.46
N ALA A 15 21.43 -10.03 -10.50
CA ALA A 15 22.11 -9.33 -9.44
C ALA A 15 21.71 -7.84 -9.43
N GLU A 16 21.60 -7.20 -10.59
CA GLU A 16 21.07 -5.84 -10.68
C GLU A 16 19.58 -5.81 -10.33
N ALA A 17 18.78 -6.77 -10.79
CA ALA A 17 17.38 -6.87 -10.38
C ALA A 17 17.23 -6.93 -8.85
N SER A 18 18.02 -7.77 -8.18
CA SER A 18 18.06 -7.88 -6.71
C SER A 18 18.43 -6.57 -6.03
N ARG A 19 19.52 -5.91 -6.47
CA ARG A 19 19.92 -4.59 -5.96
C ARG A 19 18.81 -3.55 -6.12
N LEU A 20 18.11 -3.58 -7.26
CA LEU A 20 17.03 -2.65 -7.53
C LEU A 20 15.81 -2.89 -6.61
N VAL A 21 15.49 -4.15 -6.32
CA VAL A 21 14.42 -4.51 -5.38
C VAL A 21 14.81 -4.11 -3.96
N ALA A 22 16.04 -4.41 -3.53
CA ALA A 22 16.55 -4.04 -2.21
C ALA A 22 16.55 -2.52 -1.99
N GLN A 23 16.98 -1.73 -2.98
CA GLN A 23 16.90 -0.27 -2.92
C GLN A 23 15.44 0.23 -2.84
N GLY A 24 14.53 -0.41 -3.56
CA GLY A 24 13.09 -0.13 -3.46
C GLY A 24 12.55 -0.40 -2.05
N ILE A 25 12.98 -1.48 -1.40
CA ILE A 25 12.58 -1.84 -0.03
C ILE A 25 13.12 -0.81 0.98
N TRP A 26 14.37 -0.38 0.85
CA TRP A 26 14.93 0.68 1.68
C TRP A 26 14.19 2.00 1.53
N LEU A 27 13.95 2.43 0.29
CA LEU A 27 13.21 3.66 0.00
C LEU A 27 11.77 3.60 0.53
N SER A 28 11.08 2.48 0.30
CA SER A 28 9.71 2.29 0.80
C SER A 28 9.65 2.24 2.32
N THR A 29 10.67 1.69 2.98
CA THR A 29 10.79 1.73 4.45
C THR A 29 10.95 3.17 4.93
N ALA A 30 11.88 3.93 4.35
CA ALA A 30 12.13 5.32 4.74
C ALA A 30 10.86 6.19 4.54
N VAL A 31 10.22 6.09 3.37
CA VAL A 31 8.99 6.83 3.04
C VAL A 31 7.82 6.36 3.91
N GLY A 32 7.67 5.05 4.10
CA GLY A 32 6.57 4.47 4.89
C GLY A 32 6.67 4.84 6.36
N CYS A 33 7.87 4.79 6.94
CA CYS A 33 8.10 5.26 8.31
C CYS A 33 7.86 6.76 8.43
N THR A 34 8.36 7.57 7.48
CA THR A 34 8.11 9.03 7.48
C THR A 34 6.62 9.35 7.44
N LEU A 35 5.87 8.68 6.55
CA LEU A 35 4.42 8.85 6.43
C LEU A 35 3.68 8.36 7.68
N GLY A 36 4.08 7.21 8.22
CA GLY A 36 3.53 6.68 9.48
C GLY A 36 3.75 7.64 10.65
N THR A 37 4.96 8.14 10.84
CA THR A 37 5.28 9.14 11.87
C THR A 37 4.53 10.45 11.66
N PHE A 38 4.40 10.90 10.40
CA PHE A 38 3.60 12.08 10.08
C PHE A 38 2.13 11.89 10.48
N MET A 39 1.53 10.74 10.15
CA MET A 39 0.17 10.40 10.53
C MET A 39 -0.01 10.28 12.05
N LEU A 40 0.95 9.69 12.76
CA LEU A 40 0.93 9.57 14.22
C LEU A 40 0.97 10.93 14.90
N THR A 41 1.86 11.83 14.46
CA THR A 41 2.07 13.16 15.05
C THR A 41 0.99 14.17 14.67
N ASN A 42 0.38 14.03 13.49
CA ASN A 42 -0.63 14.95 12.97
C ASN A 42 -2.04 14.35 12.96
N ALA A 43 -2.29 13.25 13.69
CA ALA A 43 -3.55 12.53 13.69
C ALA A 43 -4.76 13.45 13.94
N ASP A 44 -4.66 14.33 14.94
CA ASP A 44 -5.74 15.25 15.30
C ASP A 44 -6.00 16.27 14.18
N ALA A 45 -4.95 16.85 13.57
CA ALA A 45 -5.12 17.78 12.45
C ALA A 45 -5.75 17.09 11.23
N ILE A 46 -5.33 15.87 10.91
CA ILE A 46 -5.90 15.06 9.83
C ILE A 46 -7.39 14.81 10.08
N LEU A 47 -7.77 14.41 11.30
CA LEU A 47 -9.17 14.16 11.66
C LEU A 47 -10.04 15.42 11.61
N ARG A 48 -9.50 16.60 11.97
CA ARG A 48 -10.23 17.87 11.79
C ARG A 48 -10.50 18.16 10.33
N VAL A 49 -9.50 17.98 9.47
CA VAL A 49 -9.65 18.18 8.01
C VAL A 49 -10.63 17.17 7.42
N MET A 50 -10.67 15.95 7.94
CA MET A 50 -11.63 14.92 7.54
C MET A 50 -13.06 15.18 8.06
N GLY A 51 -13.26 16.18 8.92
CA GLY A 51 -14.58 16.53 9.45
C GLY A 51 -15.08 15.59 10.56
N ALA A 52 -14.18 14.96 11.31
CA ALA A 52 -14.58 14.10 12.43
C ALA A 52 -15.33 14.91 13.50
N ASN A 53 -16.56 14.48 13.84
CA ASN A 53 -17.35 15.08 14.91
C ASN A 53 -16.97 14.50 16.29
N ALA A 54 -17.47 15.10 17.37
CA ALA A 54 -17.10 14.72 18.74
C ALA A 54 -17.46 13.25 19.10
N GLU A 55 -18.49 12.69 18.47
CA GLU A 55 -18.96 11.32 18.71
C GLU A 55 -18.01 10.28 18.09
N ILE A 56 -17.57 10.51 16.85
CA ILE A 56 -16.67 9.56 16.15
C ILE A 56 -15.20 9.80 16.44
N TRP A 57 -14.84 10.95 17.02
CA TRP A 57 -13.45 11.36 17.23
C TRP A 57 -12.59 10.31 17.95
N PRO A 58 -13.00 9.75 19.12
CA PRO A 58 -12.15 8.82 19.86
C PRO A 58 -11.88 7.52 19.07
N HIS A 59 -12.89 7.05 18.34
CA HIS A 59 -12.78 5.85 17.52
C HIS A 59 -11.94 6.09 16.26
N ALA A 60 -12.19 7.19 15.54
CA ALA A 60 -11.44 7.57 14.35
C ALA A 60 -9.96 7.81 14.66
N ARG A 61 -9.66 8.41 15.82
CA ARG A 61 -8.28 8.62 16.29
C ARG A 61 -7.58 7.30 16.60
N THR A 62 -8.22 6.41 17.35
CA THR A 62 -7.66 5.09 17.66
C THR A 62 -7.38 4.31 16.38
N PHE A 63 -8.33 4.30 15.46
CA PHE A 63 -8.18 3.64 14.16
C PHE A 63 -7.02 4.24 13.35
N LEU A 64 -6.94 5.57 13.23
CA LEU A 64 -5.91 6.24 12.44
C LEU A 64 -4.50 5.97 13.00
N LEU A 65 -4.34 6.01 14.33
CA LEU A 65 -3.07 5.74 14.99
C LEU A 65 -2.59 4.31 14.71
N ILE A 66 -3.46 3.31 14.87
CA ILE A 66 -3.11 1.91 14.58
C ILE A 66 -2.84 1.73 13.08
N ARG A 67 -3.70 2.27 12.21
CA ARG A 67 -3.60 2.13 10.76
C ARG A 67 -2.31 2.74 10.19
N SER A 68 -1.78 3.78 10.82
CA SER A 68 -0.52 4.40 10.40
C SER A 68 0.67 3.43 10.45
N LEU A 69 0.62 2.41 11.31
CA LEU A 69 1.65 1.37 11.42
C LEU A 69 1.72 0.45 10.20
N ALA A 70 0.68 0.41 9.37
CA ALA A 70 0.67 -0.36 8.13
C ALA A 70 1.37 0.36 6.96
N ALA A 71 1.67 1.66 7.08
CA ALA A 71 2.24 2.44 5.98
C ALA A 71 3.54 1.85 5.39
N PRO A 72 4.50 1.33 6.18
CA PRO A 72 5.67 0.64 5.63
C PRO A 72 5.31 -0.63 4.86
N ALA A 73 4.45 -1.49 5.44
CA ALA A 73 4.04 -2.75 4.84
C ALA A 73 3.33 -2.54 3.49
N GLU A 74 2.49 -1.51 3.40
CA GLU A 74 1.78 -1.15 2.18
C GLU A 74 2.74 -0.80 1.04
N LEU A 75 3.80 -0.03 1.35
CA LEU A 75 4.83 0.33 0.36
C LEU A 75 5.77 -0.84 0.05
N TRP A 76 6.07 -1.72 1.01
CA TRP A 76 6.81 -2.96 0.75
C TRP A 76 6.05 -3.85 -0.23
N LEU A 77 4.75 -4.05 0.01
CA LEU A 77 3.89 -4.83 -0.86
C LEU A 77 3.83 -4.20 -2.27
N LEU A 78 3.79 -2.87 -2.38
CA LEU A 78 3.84 -2.17 -3.66
C LEU A 78 5.16 -2.45 -4.43
N VAL A 79 6.29 -2.36 -3.74
CA VAL A 79 7.62 -2.66 -4.33
C VAL A 79 7.70 -4.11 -4.76
N ALA A 80 7.29 -5.04 -3.91
CA ALA A 80 7.32 -6.47 -4.17
C ALA A 80 6.41 -6.86 -5.34
N LYS A 81 5.17 -6.35 -5.39
CA LYS A 81 4.27 -6.52 -6.56
C LYS A 81 4.91 -5.99 -7.82
N GLY A 82 5.50 -4.79 -7.75
CA GLY A 82 6.18 -4.19 -8.88
C GLY A 82 7.34 -5.03 -9.40
N ALA A 83 8.10 -5.66 -8.51
CA ALA A 83 9.18 -6.59 -8.86
C ALA A 83 8.65 -7.87 -9.51
N SER A 84 7.60 -8.48 -8.94
CA SER A 84 6.96 -9.68 -9.50
C SER A 84 6.39 -9.42 -10.90
N TYR A 85 5.73 -8.29 -11.12
CA TYR A 85 5.25 -7.92 -12.46
C TYR A 85 6.41 -7.67 -13.44
N GLY A 86 7.52 -7.10 -12.97
CA GLY A 86 8.74 -6.97 -13.79
C GLY A 86 9.36 -8.31 -14.15
N HIS A 87 9.17 -9.32 -13.30
CA HIS A 87 9.53 -10.72 -13.53
C HIS A 87 8.44 -11.52 -14.28
N GLN A 88 7.40 -10.85 -14.80
CA GLN A 88 6.26 -11.49 -15.49
C GLN A 88 5.52 -12.54 -14.62
N ASN A 89 5.68 -12.48 -13.30
CA ASN A 89 4.99 -13.35 -12.36
C ASN A 89 3.77 -12.62 -11.78
N THR A 90 2.59 -13.04 -12.20
CA THR A 90 1.30 -12.55 -11.69
C THR A 90 0.71 -13.44 -10.60
N LYS A 91 1.15 -14.71 -10.52
CA LYS A 91 0.63 -15.70 -9.56
C LYS A 91 1.01 -15.37 -8.13
N ALA A 92 2.25 -14.96 -7.89
CA ALA A 92 2.72 -14.63 -6.55
C ALA A 92 2.04 -13.38 -5.96
N PRO A 93 1.90 -12.25 -6.70
CA PRO A 93 1.08 -11.13 -6.27
C PRO A 93 -0.36 -11.53 -5.96
N LEU A 94 -0.98 -12.38 -6.79
CA LEU A 94 -2.33 -12.84 -6.57
C LEU A 94 -2.45 -13.68 -5.28
N ALA A 95 -1.53 -14.63 -5.08
CA ALA A 95 -1.49 -15.43 -3.86
C ALA A 95 -1.30 -14.56 -2.60
N ALA A 96 -0.45 -13.55 -2.66
CA ALA A 96 -0.24 -12.61 -1.54
C ALA A 96 -1.52 -11.84 -1.20
N VAL A 97 -2.25 -11.34 -2.20
CA VAL A 97 -3.53 -10.64 -2.01
C VAL A 97 -4.58 -11.58 -1.44
N THR A 98 -4.67 -12.80 -1.94
CA THR A 98 -5.63 -13.81 -1.44
C THR A 98 -5.34 -14.17 0.01
N ILE A 99 -4.08 -14.49 0.35
CA ILE A 99 -3.68 -14.83 1.73
C ILE A 99 -3.93 -13.65 2.67
N GLY A 100 -3.53 -12.44 2.25
CA GLY A 100 -3.78 -11.22 3.03
C GLY A 100 -5.26 -10.99 3.29
N SER A 101 -6.10 -11.13 2.27
CA SER A 101 -7.55 -10.89 2.39
C SER A 101 -8.25 -11.95 3.24
N LEU A 102 -7.86 -13.23 3.10
CA LEU A 102 -8.37 -14.30 3.95
C LEU A 102 -7.96 -14.11 5.40
N LEU A 103 -6.69 -13.77 5.64
CA LEU A 103 -6.22 -13.49 6.99
C LEU A 103 -6.91 -12.26 7.58
N HIS A 104 -7.12 -11.21 6.79
CA HIS A 104 -7.87 -10.03 7.21
C HIS A 104 -9.28 -10.40 7.66
N LEU A 105 -10.01 -11.18 6.85
CA LEU A 105 -11.35 -11.65 7.19
C LEU A 105 -11.37 -12.45 8.50
N VAL A 106 -10.42 -13.38 8.67
CA VAL A 106 -10.30 -14.17 9.90
C VAL A 106 -9.98 -13.28 11.09
N LEU A 107 -9.06 -12.33 10.94
CA LEU A 107 -8.68 -11.40 12.00
C LEU A 107 -9.81 -10.46 12.38
N ASP A 108 -10.64 -10.01 11.44
CA ASP A 108 -11.82 -9.20 11.75
C ASP A 108 -12.79 -9.99 12.64
N VAL A 109 -13.09 -11.24 12.29
CA VAL A 109 -13.98 -12.10 13.11
C VAL A 109 -13.39 -12.31 14.50
N VAL A 110 -12.09 -12.58 14.61
CA VAL A 110 -11.44 -12.85 15.90
C VAL A 110 -11.32 -11.58 16.75
N LEU A 111 -10.77 -10.50 16.19
CA LEU A 111 -10.48 -9.27 16.93
C LEU A 111 -11.74 -8.47 17.26
N ILE A 112 -12.70 -8.41 16.33
CA ILE A 112 -13.94 -7.65 16.52
C ILE A 112 -14.96 -8.49 17.29
N SER A 113 -15.29 -9.70 16.84
CA SER A 113 -16.38 -10.47 17.44
C SER A 113 -15.97 -11.23 18.70
N MET A 114 -14.80 -11.88 18.73
CA MET A 114 -14.38 -12.68 19.90
C MET A 114 -13.73 -11.82 20.99
N LEU A 115 -12.82 -10.93 20.59
CA LEU A 115 -12.04 -10.10 21.52
C LEU A 115 -12.69 -8.74 21.82
N ARG A 116 -13.79 -8.38 21.12
CA ARG A 116 -14.54 -7.13 21.34
C ARG A 116 -13.68 -5.87 21.32
N MET A 117 -12.70 -5.83 20.41
CA MET A 117 -11.78 -4.70 20.26
C MET A 117 -12.34 -3.59 19.35
N ASP A 118 -13.58 -3.73 18.88
CA ASP A 118 -14.29 -2.78 17.99
C ASP A 118 -13.39 -2.26 16.85
N LEU A 119 -13.35 -0.94 16.66
CA LEU A 119 -12.59 -0.28 15.61
C LEU A 119 -11.07 -0.46 15.76
N ALA A 120 -10.56 -0.67 16.98
CA ALA A 120 -9.15 -0.94 17.20
C ALA A 120 -8.78 -2.33 16.66
N GLY A 121 -9.68 -3.31 16.84
CA GLY A 121 -9.55 -4.65 16.26
C GLY A 121 -9.51 -4.62 14.74
N ALA A 122 -10.43 -3.88 14.11
CA ALA A 122 -10.46 -3.71 12.65
C ALA A 122 -9.15 -3.08 12.12
N ALA A 123 -8.63 -2.05 12.78
CA ALA A 123 -7.37 -1.43 12.38
C ALA A 123 -6.18 -2.40 12.50
N LEU A 124 -6.12 -3.20 13.56
CA LEU A 124 -5.08 -4.22 13.76
C LEU A 124 -5.18 -5.34 12.71
N ALA A 125 -6.38 -5.77 12.36
CA ALA A 125 -6.61 -6.78 11.33
C ALA A 125 -6.01 -6.34 9.98
N VAL A 126 -6.20 -5.07 9.61
CA VAL A 126 -5.58 -4.46 8.42
C VAL A 126 -4.06 -4.45 8.53
N VAL A 127 -3.50 -4.02 9.66
CA VAL A 127 -2.05 -3.94 9.84
C VAL A 127 -1.41 -5.32 9.69
N LEU A 128 -1.90 -6.31 10.43
CA LEU A 128 -1.37 -7.66 10.44
C LEU A 128 -1.48 -8.32 9.06
N SER A 129 -2.65 -8.24 8.42
CA SER A 129 -2.86 -8.81 7.09
C SER A 129 -1.95 -8.19 6.02
N GLN A 130 -1.71 -6.88 6.07
CA GLN A 130 -0.78 -6.21 5.15
C GLN A 130 0.66 -6.63 5.37
N TYR A 131 1.13 -6.72 6.61
CA TYR A 131 2.46 -7.24 6.90
C TYR A 131 2.61 -8.68 6.44
N THR A 132 1.61 -9.54 6.68
CA THR A 132 1.64 -10.92 6.19
C THR A 132 1.72 -10.99 4.67
N ALA A 133 0.90 -10.24 3.94
CA ALA A 133 0.93 -10.20 2.48
C ALA A 133 2.29 -9.69 1.94
N ALA A 134 2.82 -8.62 2.54
CA ALA A 134 4.11 -8.04 2.16
C ALA A 134 5.25 -9.05 2.38
N LEU A 135 5.33 -9.65 3.56
CA LEU A 135 6.37 -10.61 3.92
C LEU A 135 6.24 -11.89 3.08
N PHE A 136 5.04 -12.38 2.84
CA PHE A 136 4.81 -13.52 1.95
C PHE A 136 5.37 -13.24 0.55
N LEU A 137 5.08 -12.08 -0.05
CA LEU A 137 5.56 -11.77 -1.38
C LEU A 137 7.09 -11.53 -1.42
N LEU A 138 7.65 -10.91 -0.38
CA LEU A 138 9.10 -10.73 -0.25
C LEU A 138 9.83 -12.08 -0.12
N THR A 139 9.33 -13.01 0.71
CA THR A 139 9.91 -14.34 0.83
C THR A 139 9.83 -15.12 -0.48
N PHE A 140 8.75 -14.93 -1.25
CA PHE A 140 8.64 -15.49 -2.59
C PHE A 140 9.70 -14.93 -3.54
N LEU A 141 9.93 -13.61 -3.56
CA LEU A 141 11.00 -12.99 -4.36
C LEU A 141 12.40 -13.48 -3.96
N VAL A 142 12.60 -13.79 -2.67
CA VAL A 142 13.86 -14.39 -2.21
C VAL A 142 14.02 -15.81 -2.72
N ARG A 143 12.96 -16.61 -2.67
CA ARG A 143 12.96 -18.00 -3.18
C ARG A 143 13.22 -18.08 -4.69
N ASP A 144 12.65 -17.15 -5.45
CA ASP A 144 12.83 -17.08 -6.90
C ASP A 144 14.18 -16.45 -7.32
N GLY A 145 15.03 -16.07 -6.36
CA GLY A 145 16.33 -15.46 -6.63
C GLY A 145 16.28 -14.03 -7.19
N ILE A 146 15.08 -13.44 -7.23
CA ILE A 146 14.85 -12.05 -7.66
C ILE A 146 15.32 -11.06 -6.60
N LEU A 147 15.29 -11.47 -5.32
CA LEU A 147 15.82 -10.71 -4.19
C LEU A 147 16.85 -11.55 -3.42
N ARG A 148 18.05 -11.03 -3.24
CA ARG A 148 19.07 -11.65 -2.38
C ARG A 148 19.08 -10.94 -1.04
N LEU A 149 19.02 -11.71 0.05
CA LEU A 149 19.08 -11.16 1.41
C LEU A 149 20.37 -10.37 1.67
N SER A 150 21.48 -10.74 1.04
CA SER A 150 22.75 -10.01 1.13
C SER A 150 22.69 -8.60 0.55
N ASP A 151 21.83 -8.35 -0.44
CA ASP A 151 21.64 -7.02 -1.01
C ASP A 151 20.76 -6.13 -0.11
N LEU A 152 19.94 -6.70 0.78
CA LEU A 152 19.19 -5.93 1.79
C LEU A 152 20.12 -5.33 2.85
N TRP A 153 21.24 -5.98 3.16
CA TRP A 153 22.21 -5.47 4.14
C TRP A 153 23.11 -4.36 3.59
N ARG A 154 23.06 -4.09 2.28
CA ARG A 154 23.77 -2.97 1.68
C ARG A 154 22.95 -1.70 1.84
N LEU A 155 23.58 -0.66 2.39
CA LEU A 155 22.95 0.66 2.51
C LEU A 155 22.57 1.19 1.12
N PRO A 156 21.42 1.88 1.01
CA PRO A 156 20.95 2.43 -0.25
C PRO A 156 21.91 3.53 -0.75
N ASP A 157 22.26 3.45 -2.03
CA ASP A 157 23.05 4.48 -2.70
C ASP A 157 22.15 5.70 -3.00
N VAL A 158 22.42 6.81 -2.30
CA VAL A 158 21.61 8.04 -2.35
C VAL A 158 21.53 8.62 -3.77
N SER A 159 22.58 8.46 -4.58
CA SER A 159 22.61 8.91 -5.97
C SER A 159 21.58 8.17 -6.84
N LYS A 160 21.34 6.90 -6.55
CA LYS A 160 20.36 6.07 -7.27
C LYS A 160 18.92 6.36 -6.86
N ILE A 161 18.67 6.86 -5.64
CA ILE A 161 17.33 7.24 -5.15
C ILE A 161 16.69 8.31 -6.05
N VAL A 162 17.47 9.29 -6.52
CA VAL A 162 16.98 10.31 -7.45
C VAL A 162 16.49 9.67 -8.74
N THR A 163 17.20 8.66 -9.26
CA THR A 163 16.78 7.92 -10.46
C THR A 163 15.44 7.20 -10.24
N TYR A 164 15.21 6.62 -9.06
CA TYR A 164 13.93 6.02 -8.70
C TYR A 164 12.78 7.02 -8.64
N LEU A 165 12.99 8.14 -7.97
CA LEU A 165 11.99 9.21 -7.87
C LEU A 165 11.67 9.80 -9.24
N THR A 166 12.69 9.99 -10.07
CA THR A 166 12.54 10.53 -11.43
C THR A 166 11.80 9.55 -12.35
N ALA A 167 12.08 8.25 -12.23
CA ALA A 167 11.37 7.20 -12.98
C ALA A 167 9.91 7.04 -12.52
N GLY A 168 9.62 7.30 -11.25
CA GLY A 168 8.28 7.21 -10.66
C GLY A 168 7.43 8.48 -10.77
N ARG A 169 8.03 9.65 -11.03
CA ARG A 169 7.34 10.96 -10.95
C ARG A 169 6.09 11.04 -11.83
N HIS A 170 6.14 10.49 -13.05
CA HIS A 170 5.01 10.57 -13.98
C HIS A 170 3.84 9.72 -13.51
N LEU A 171 4.12 8.54 -12.93
CA LEU A 171 3.10 7.70 -12.30
C LEU A 171 2.53 8.39 -11.06
N LEU A 172 3.36 9.01 -10.23
CA LEU A 172 2.91 9.75 -9.05
C LEU A 172 1.99 10.91 -9.42
N VAL A 173 2.39 11.75 -10.38
CA VAL A 173 1.57 12.87 -10.87
C VAL A 173 0.24 12.36 -11.42
N ARG A 174 0.25 11.28 -12.21
CA ARG A 174 -0.98 10.65 -12.73
C ARG A 174 -1.89 10.19 -11.59
N THR A 175 -1.35 9.43 -10.63
CA THR A 175 -2.13 8.89 -9.51
C THR A 175 -2.70 10.00 -8.63
N LEU A 176 -1.90 11.01 -8.29
CA LEU A 176 -2.35 12.16 -7.50
C LEU A 176 -3.42 12.97 -8.24
N SER A 177 -3.27 13.13 -9.56
CA SER A 177 -4.26 13.82 -10.39
C SER A 177 -5.60 13.07 -10.40
N MET A 178 -5.57 11.73 -10.60
CA MET A 178 -6.77 10.90 -10.54
C MET A 178 -7.40 10.93 -9.14
N GLN A 179 -6.59 10.82 -8.09
CA GLN A 179 -7.10 10.85 -6.72
C GLN A 179 -7.73 12.20 -6.38
N GLY A 180 -7.08 13.31 -6.77
CA GLY A 180 -7.60 14.66 -6.60
C GLY A 180 -8.93 14.86 -7.35
N PHE A 181 -9.01 14.40 -8.60
CA PHE A 181 -10.26 14.43 -9.36
C PHE A 181 -11.38 13.67 -8.63
N TYR A 182 -11.12 12.43 -8.17
CA TYR A 182 -12.12 11.65 -7.45
C TYR A 182 -12.53 12.27 -6.11
N THR A 183 -11.60 12.92 -5.40
CA THR A 183 -11.91 13.64 -4.17
C THR A 183 -12.84 14.83 -4.45
N VAL A 184 -12.58 15.62 -5.50
CA VAL A 184 -13.44 16.73 -5.91
C VAL A 184 -14.82 16.22 -6.33
N MET A 185 -14.88 15.17 -7.15
CA MET A 185 -16.14 14.57 -7.59
C MET A 185 -16.97 14.02 -6.41
N THR A 186 -16.32 13.38 -5.44
CA THR A 186 -16.98 12.88 -4.23
C THR A 186 -17.51 14.04 -3.39
N GLY A 187 -16.73 15.12 -3.23
CA GLY A 187 -17.15 16.32 -2.52
C GLY A 187 -18.31 17.06 -3.21
N TYR A 188 -18.33 17.09 -4.53
CA TYR A 188 -19.44 17.67 -5.31
C TYR A 188 -20.68 16.79 -5.21
N GLY A 189 -20.55 15.48 -5.39
CA GLY A 189 -21.63 14.51 -5.22
C GLY A 189 -22.26 14.58 -3.82
N ALA A 190 -21.45 14.84 -2.78
CA ALA A 190 -21.94 15.02 -1.42
C ALA A 190 -22.90 16.19 -1.23
N ARG A 191 -22.73 17.25 -2.04
CA ARG A 191 -23.62 18.41 -2.03
C ARG A 191 -24.90 18.19 -2.85
N MET A 192 -24.94 17.20 -3.72
CA MET A 192 -26.10 16.89 -4.59
C MET A 192 -27.07 15.86 -3.97
N GLY A 193 -26.74 15.30 -2.82
CA GLY A 193 -27.59 14.35 -2.09
C GLY A 193 -27.00 12.95 -1.99
N THR A 194 -27.45 12.21 -0.98
CA THR A 194 -26.94 10.88 -0.61
C THR A 194 -27.09 9.84 -1.72
N SER A 195 -28.16 9.91 -2.53
CA SER A 195 -28.38 9.01 -3.67
C SER A 195 -27.32 9.17 -4.77
N VAL A 196 -26.88 10.40 -5.04
CA VAL A 196 -25.89 10.72 -6.08
C VAL A 196 -24.50 10.21 -5.70
N ILE A 197 -24.11 10.35 -4.43
CA ILE A 197 -22.85 9.76 -3.95
C ILE A 197 -22.89 8.23 -4.03
N ALA A 198 -24.00 7.61 -3.61
CA ALA A 198 -24.13 6.16 -3.63
C ALA A 198 -23.99 5.62 -5.06
N ALA A 199 -24.66 6.25 -6.03
CA ALA A 199 -24.50 5.93 -7.45
C ALA A 199 -23.07 6.13 -7.93
N HIS A 200 -22.40 7.24 -7.56
CA HIS A 200 -21.00 7.48 -7.91
C HIS A 200 -20.05 6.42 -7.33
N ALA A 201 -20.30 5.97 -6.10
CA ALA A 201 -19.52 4.91 -5.46
C ALA A 201 -19.66 3.57 -6.21
N ILE A 202 -20.87 3.19 -6.58
CA ILE A 202 -21.14 1.97 -7.36
C ILE A 202 -20.49 2.08 -8.74
N ALA A 203 -20.66 3.20 -9.44
CA ALA A 203 -20.07 3.42 -10.76
C ALA A 203 -18.53 3.30 -10.74
N ARG A 204 -17.87 3.85 -9.70
CA ARG A 204 -16.42 3.68 -9.50
C ARG A 204 -16.04 2.21 -9.28
N GLN A 205 -16.84 1.47 -8.51
CA GLN A 205 -16.61 0.04 -8.28
C GLN A 205 -16.70 -0.74 -9.61
N CYS A 206 -17.73 -0.49 -10.42
CA CYS A 206 -17.90 -1.10 -11.75
C CYS A 206 -16.75 -0.77 -12.70
N ALA A 207 -16.37 0.52 -12.80
CA ALA A 207 -15.26 0.94 -13.67
C ALA A 207 -13.93 0.29 -13.26
N SER A 208 -13.71 0.06 -11.96
CA SER A 208 -12.52 -0.65 -11.48
C SER A 208 -12.50 -2.13 -11.90
N LEU A 209 -13.67 -2.78 -11.99
CA LEU A 209 -13.80 -4.16 -12.45
C LEU A 209 -13.60 -4.30 -13.96
N GLU A 210 -14.07 -3.33 -14.75
CA GLU A 210 -13.82 -3.32 -16.20
C GLU A 210 -12.32 -3.24 -16.52
N SER A 211 -11.54 -2.51 -15.71
CA SER A 211 -10.09 -2.40 -15.92
C SER A 211 -9.29 -3.67 -15.60
N LEU A 212 -9.93 -4.71 -15.05
CA LEU A 212 -9.34 -6.03 -14.75
C LEU A 212 -9.53 -7.05 -15.88
N VAL A 213 -10.34 -6.74 -16.91
CA VAL A 213 -10.58 -7.55 -18.12
C VAL A 213 -9.83 -6.95 -19.30
#